data_AF-A0AAE1HKI9-F1
#
_entry.id   AF-A0AAE1HKI9-F1
#
_cell.length_a   1.000
_cell.length_b   1.000
_cell.length_c   1.000
_cell.angle_alpha   90.00
_cell.angle_beta   90.00
_cell.angle_gamma   90.00
#
_symmetry.space_group_name_H-M   'P 1'
#
loop_
_entity.id
_entity.type
_entity.pdbx_description
1 polymer ?
#
loop_
_entity_poly.entity_id
_entity_poly.type
_entity_poly.pdbx_seq_one_letter_code
_entity_poly.pdbx_strand_id
1 'polypeptide(L)'
;MNLTSYKPATEDPECAAFLLENRDNILSFAMETLQKPHIRADYKHLIELVIIFMGENPFHPETIRFRPPIAVSSARFMARIIYCLMIHMFALTGRRIPYASAPRTDLQLAKDLASYKECAEVSKITSSVFKNHLWYLHSTTVGLAFFDEEISVEEK
;
A
#
# COMPACT_ATOMS: atom_id res chain seq x y z
N MET A 1 8.25 -3.74 -11.98
CA MET A 1 7.48 -4.92 -11.50
C MET A 1 6.07 -4.78 -12.06
N ASN A 2 5.62 -5.70 -12.92
CA ASN A 2 4.29 -5.62 -13.56
C ASN A 2 3.26 -6.24 -12.60
N LEU A 3 2.53 -5.42 -11.86
CA LEU A 3 1.59 -5.83 -10.79
C LEU A 3 0.24 -6.29 -11.38
N THR A 4 0.26 -7.20 -12.35
CA THR A 4 -0.95 -7.59 -13.13
C THR A 4 -1.74 -8.76 -12.53
N SER A 5 -1.31 -9.39 -11.43
CA SER A 5 -2.14 -10.37 -10.72
C SER A 5 -2.49 -9.85 -9.33
N TYR A 6 -3.78 -9.64 -9.11
CA TYR A 6 -4.42 -9.29 -7.84
C TYR A 6 -5.71 -10.11 -7.76
N LYS A 7 -6.22 -10.34 -6.55
CA LYS A 7 -7.57 -10.91 -6.36
C LYS A 7 -8.50 -9.84 -5.79
N PRO A 8 -9.64 -9.56 -6.44
CA PRO A 8 -10.64 -8.64 -5.89
C PRO A 8 -11.32 -9.26 -4.66
N ALA A 9 -11.95 -8.41 -3.84
CA ALA A 9 -12.60 -8.83 -2.61
C ALA A 9 -13.85 -9.71 -2.84
N THR A 10 -14.35 -9.74 -4.08
CA THR A 10 -15.42 -10.66 -4.49
C THR A 10 -14.99 -12.12 -4.50
N GLU A 11 -13.68 -12.41 -4.51
CA GLU A 11 -13.14 -13.77 -4.40
C GLU A 11 -12.98 -14.23 -2.95
N ASP A 12 -13.09 -13.33 -1.97
CA ASP A 12 -13.09 -13.65 -0.54
C ASP A 12 -14.55 -13.82 -0.05
N PRO A 13 -14.96 -15.03 0.39
CA PRO A 13 -16.33 -15.30 0.82
C PRO A 13 -16.81 -14.40 1.98
N GLU A 14 -15.90 -13.99 2.87
CA GLU A 14 -16.24 -13.18 4.05
C GLU A 14 -16.47 -11.71 3.63
N CYS A 15 -15.62 -11.18 2.76
CA CYS A 15 -15.78 -9.84 2.19
C CYS A 15 -16.96 -9.77 1.22
N ALA A 16 -17.19 -10.79 0.39
CA ALA A 16 -18.27 -10.82 -0.59
C ALA A 16 -19.65 -10.65 0.08
N ALA A 17 -19.89 -11.33 1.21
CA ALA A 17 -21.14 -11.23 1.94
C ALA A 17 -21.42 -9.81 2.47
N PHE A 18 -20.40 -9.12 2.99
CA PHE A 18 -20.51 -7.75 3.51
C PHE A 18 -20.63 -6.70 2.37
N LEU A 19 -19.97 -6.96 1.24
CA LEU A 19 -19.91 -6.01 0.14
C LEU A 19 -21.18 -6.02 -0.73
N LEU A 20 -21.88 -7.14 -0.85
CA LEU A 20 -23.07 -7.28 -1.71
C LEU A 20 -24.17 -6.27 -1.40
N GLU A 21 -24.38 -5.93 -0.12
CA GLU A 21 -25.46 -5.02 0.29
C GLU A 21 -25.21 -3.55 -0.13
N ASN A 22 -23.94 -3.14 -0.23
CA ASN A 22 -23.56 -1.75 -0.49
C ASN A 22 -22.79 -1.55 -1.80
N ARG A 23 -22.53 -2.63 -2.55
CA ARG A 23 -21.69 -2.64 -3.75
C ARG A 23 -22.12 -1.57 -4.76
N ASP A 24 -23.39 -1.59 -5.15
CA ASP A 24 -23.89 -0.72 -6.23
C ASP A 24 -23.88 0.76 -5.81
N ASN A 25 -24.15 1.04 -4.54
CA ASN A 25 -24.10 2.39 -3.98
C ASN A 25 -22.66 2.93 -4.00
N ILE A 26 -21.70 2.11 -3.57
CA ILE A 26 -20.28 2.51 -3.52
C ILE A 26 -19.71 2.65 -4.92
N LEU A 27 -20.04 1.74 -5.85
CA LEU A 27 -19.62 1.83 -7.25
C LEU A 27 -20.19 3.08 -7.93
N SER A 28 -21.48 3.36 -7.75
CA SER A 28 -22.11 4.55 -8.29
C SER A 28 -21.45 5.82 -7.76
N PHE A 29 -21.21 5.89 -6.45
CA PHE A 29 -20.49 7.00 -5.82
C PHE A 29 -19.06 7.15 -6.34
N ALA A 30 -18.32 6.04 -6.50
CA ALA A 30 -16.94 6.03 -6.97
C ALA A 30 -16.84 6.53 -8.41
N MET A 31 -17.71 6.04 -9.30
CA MET A 31 -17.76 6.43 -10.71
C MET A 31 -18.16 7.90 -10.87
N GLU A 32 -19.18 8.37 -10.14
CA GLU A 32 -19.57 9.78 -10.13
C GLU A 32 -18.44 10.67 -9.61
N THR A 33 -17.74 10.22 -8.57
CA THR A 33 -16.64 10.98 -7.99
C THR A 33 -15.47 11.09 -8.97
N LEU A 34 -15.18 10.07 -9.79
CA LEU A 34 -14.16 10.13 -10.84
C LEU A 34 -14.46 11.12 -11.97
N GLN A 35 -15.74 11.43 -12.20
CA GLN A 35 -16.15 12.40 -13.22
C GLN A 35 -15.99 13.86 -12.77
N LYS A 36 -15.74 14.11 -11.47
CA LYS A 36 -15.60 15.47 -10.95
C LYS A 36 -14.32 16.14 -11.48
N PRO A 37 -14.39 17.41 -11.92
CA PRO A 37 -13.20 18.15 -12.30
C PRO A 37 -12.32 18.39 -11.06
N HIS A 38 -10.99 18.29 -11.24
CA HIS A 38 -9.96 18.58 -10.22
C HIS A 38 -9.95 17.68 -8.97
N ILE A 39 -9.95 16.36 -9.16
CA ILE A 39 -9.69 15.40 -8.07
C ILE A 39 -8.18 15.38 -7.78
N ARG A 40 -7.82 15.45 -6.49
CA ARG A 40 -6.44 15.26 -6.04
C ARG A 40 -5.95 13.84 -6.42
N ALA A 41 -4.72 13.73 -6.92
CA ALA A 41 -4.15 12.48 -7.42
C ALA A 41 -4.30 11.29 -6.44
N ASP A 42 -4.10 11.51 -5.14
CA ASP A 42 -4.21 10.45 -4.11
C ASP A 42 -5.66 9.95 -3.96
N TYR A 43 -6.65 10.85 -4.02
CA TYR A 43 -8.07 10.49 -3.94
C TYR A 43 -8.48 9.71 -5.18
N LYS A 44 -7.99 10.14 -6.35
CA LYS A 44 -8.21 9.41 -7.60
C LYS A 44 -7.68 7.98 -7.50
N HIS A 45 -6.46 7.80 -6.98
CA HIS A 45 -5.88 6.48 -6.82
C HIS A 45 -6.65 5.60 -5.83
N LEU A 46 -7.09 6.16 -4.70
CA LEU A 46 -7.93 5.41 -3.76
C LEU A 46 -9.23 4.95 -4.43
N ILE A 47 -9.92 5.84 -5.16
CA ILE A 47 -11.20 5.51 -5.80
C ILE A 47 -11.00 4.44 -6.88
N GLU A 48 -9.93 4.54 -7.68
CA GLU A 48 -9.56 3.50 -8.65
C GLU A 48 -9.34 2.15 -7.97
N LEU A 49 -8.63 2.12 -6.83
CA LEU A 49 -8.40 0.90 -6.06
C LEU A 49 -9.70 0.33 -5.47
N VAL A 50 -10.64 1.17 -5.03
CA VAL A 50 -11.94 0.73 -4.52
C VAL A 50 -12.76 0.05 -5.61
N ILE A 51 -12.77 0.60 -6.84
CA ILE A 51 -13.48 -0.01 -7.97
C ILE A 51 -12.86 -1.38 -8.31
N ILE A 52 -11.53 -1.44 -8.38
CA ILE A 52 -10.77 -2.69 -8.60
C ILE A 52 -11.06 -3.71 -7.49
N PHE A 53 -11.07 -3.26 -6.23
CA PHE A 53 -11.37 -4.10 -5.06
C PHE A 53 -12.78 -4.71 -5.15
N MET A 54 -13.75 -4.00 -5.73
CA MET A 54 -15.12 -4.48 -5.98
C MET A 54 -15.27 -5.41 -7.18
N GLY A 55 -14.15 -5.78 -7.82
CA GLY A 55 -14.11 -6.65 -9.00
C GLY A 55 -14.52 -5.95 -10.30
N GLU A 56 -14.73 -4.64 -10.27
CA GLU A 56 -14.98 -3.84 -11.47
C GLU A 56 -13.67 -3.32 -12.05
N ASN A 57 -13.65 -3.14 -13.37
CA ASN A 57 -12.49 -2.55 -14.02
C ASN A 57 -12.81 -1.12 -14.48
N PRO A 58 -12.27 -0.07 -13.82
CA PRO A 58 -12.57 1.32 -14.18
C PRO A 58 -12.00 1.73 -15.55
N PHE A 59 -11.08 0.95 -16.14
CA PHE A 59 -10.42 1.26 -17.41
C PHE A 59 -10.16 0.02 -18.27
N HIS A 60 -9.81 0.19 -19.55
CA HIS A 60 -9.41 -0.94 -20.41
C HIS A 60 -8.30 -1.79 -19.74
N PRO A 61 -8.35 -3.14 -19.86
CA PRO A 61 -7.52 -4.11 -19.13
C PRO A 61 -6.01 -3.91 -19.24
N GLU A 62 -5.53 -3.12 -20.20
CA GLU A 62 -4.11 -2.83 -20.41
C GLU A 62 -3.56 -1.68 -19.53
N THR A 63 -4.42 -1.01 -18.75
CA THR A 63 -4.06 0.24 -18.05
C THR A 63 -3.95 0.12 -16.53
N ILE A 64 -4.26 -1.04 -15.94
CA ILE A 64 -4.14 -1.27 -14.50
C ILE A 64 -2.66 -1.39 -14.14
N ARG A 65 -2.00 -0.24 -14.01
CA ARG A 65 -0.67 -0.12 -13.44
C ARG A 65 -0.83 0.28 -11.99
N PHE A 66 -0.81 -0.69 -11.08
CA PHE A 66 -0.53 -0.38 -9.68
C PHE A 66 0.82 0.32 -9.66
N ARG A 67 0.81 1.63 -9.46
CA ARG A 67 2.04 2.37 -9.27
C ARG A 67 2.46 2.16 -7.82
N PRO A 68 3.76 1.94 -7.54
CA PRO A 68 4.25 2.09 -6.19
C PRO A 68 3.80 3.47 -5.69
N PRO A 69 3.27 3.60 -4.46
CA PRO A 69 2.94 4.90 -3.90
C PRO A 69 4.19 5.79 -3.94
N ILE A 70 4.22 6.74 -4.86
CA ILE A 70 5.29 7.73 -4.95
C ILE A 70 5.11 8.62 -3.72
N ALA A 71 6.15 8.66 -2.86
CA ALA A 71 6.30 9.53 -1.69
C ALA A 71 5.07 10.40 -1.38
N VAL A 72 4.08 9.81 -0.70
CA VAL A 72 2.84 10.50 -0.35
C VAL A 72 3.10 11.45 0.82
N SER A 73 2.99 12.75 0.56
CA SER A 73 3.10 13.78 1.58
C SER A 73 1.88 13.74 2.51
N SER A 74 1.97 12.98 3.60
CA SER A 74 1.20 13.19 4.85
C SER A 74 -0.33 13.42 4.76
N ALA A 75 -1.04 12.81 3.81
CA ALA A 75 -2.50 12.64 3.93
C ALA A 75 -2.79 11.38 4.77
N ARG A 76 -2.60 11.52 6.10
CA ARG A 76 -2.40 10.44 7.10
C ARG A 76 -3.49 9.36 7.23
N PHE A 77 -4.68 9.54 6.65
CA PHE A 77 -5.75 8.53 6.66
C PHE A 77 -5.86 7.78 5.33
N MET A 78 -5.77 8.51 4.23
CA MET A 78 -5.82 8.00 2.85
C MET A 78 -4.77 6.94 2.56
N ALA A 79 -3.52 7.21 2.93
CA ALA A 79 -2.42 6.28 2.70
C ALA A 79 -2.70 4.94 3.40
N ARG A 80 -3.24 4.96 4.63
CA ARG A 80 -3.54 3.74 5.39
C ARG A 80 -4.56 2.86 4.67
N ILE A 81 -5.62 3.45 4.12
CA ILE A 81 -6.64 2.71 3.37
C ILE A 81 -6.04 2.11 2.10
N ILE A 82 -5.25 2.88 1.36
CA ILE A 82 -4.54 2.39 0.17
C ILE A 82 -3.66 1.19 0.53
N TYR A 83 -2.88 1.28 1.61
CA TYR A 83 -2.06 0.16 2.09
C TYR A 83 -2.89 -1.06 2.46
N CYS A 84 -3.97 -0.91 3.23
CA CYS A 84 -4.83 -2.03 3.60
C CYS A 84 -5.46 -2.71 2.38
N LEU A 85 -5.96 -1.95 1.41
CA LEU A 85 -6.57 -2.48 0.19
C LEU A 85 -5.54 -3.22 -0.67
N MET A 86 -4.36 -2.62 -0.87
CA MET A 86 -3.28 -3.28 -1.61
C MET A 86 -2.84 -4.57 -0.91
N ILE A 87 -2.69 -4.54 0.41
CA ILE A 87 -2.30 -5.73 1.17
C ILE A 87 -3.32 -6.83 1.02
N HIS A 88 -4.61 -6.54 1.20
CA HIS A 88 -5.66 -7.54 1.02
C HIS A 88 -5.63 -8.15 -0.39
N MET A 89 -5.60 -7.31 -1.43
CA MET A 89 -5.62 -7.79 -2.82
C MET A 89 -4.40 -8.64 -3.21
N PHE A 90 -3.21 -8.34 -2.67
CA PHE A 90 -1.98 -9.07 -3.00
C PHE A 90 -1.69 -10.23 -2.05
N ALA A 91 -2.10 -10.17 -0.78
CA ALA A 91 -1.96 -11.29 0.17
C ALA A 91 -2.75 -12.51 -0.30
N LEU A 92 -3.96 -12.30 -0.83
CA LEU A 92 -4.78 -13.38 -1.41
C LEU A 92 -4.15 -14.05 -2.65
N THR A 93 -3.20 -13.38 -3.31
CA THR A 93 -2.45 -13.93 -4.46
C THR A 93 -1.16 -14.66 -4.09
N GLY A 94 -0.74 -14.66 -2.81
CA GLY A 94 0.54 -15.23 -2.38
C GLY A 94 1.76 -14.53 -3.00
N ARG A 95 1.61 -13.27 -3.46
CA ARG A 95 2.72 -12.48 -4.00
C ARG A 95 3.38 -11.68 -2.89
N ARG A 96 4.72 -11.67 -2.89
CA ARG A 96 5.53 -10.84 -2.00
C ARG A 96 5.18 -9.37 -2.16
N ILE A 97 4.66 -8.79 -1.09
CA ILE A 97 4.25 -7.39 -1.06
C ILE A 97 5.48 -6.55 -0.68
N PRO A 98 6.01 -5.68 -1.57
CA PRO A 98 7.14 -4.83 -1.23
C PRO A 98 6.84 -3.89 -0.04
N TYR A 99 5.56 -3.72 0.31
CA TYR A 99 5.09 -2.90 1.43
C TYR A 99 5.17 -3.59 2.79
N ALA A 100 4.90 -4.91 2.87
CA ALA A 100 5.02 -5.67 4.12
C ALA A 100 6.49 -5.78 4.55
N SER A 101 7.38 -5.86 3.55
CA SER A 101 8.84 -5.88 3.76
C SER A 101 9.48 -4.50 3.88
N ALA A 102 8.72 -3.41 3.70
CA ALA A 102 9.25 -2.05 3.80
C ALA A 102 9.79 -1.74 5.21
N PRO A 103 9.07 -2.04 6.32
CA PRO A 103 9.61 -1.83 7.67
C PRO A 103 10.92 -2.58 7.93
N ARG A 104 11.01 -3.85 7.50
CA ARG A 104 12.20 -4.68 7.69
C ARG A 104 13.37 -4.16 6.87
N THR A 105 13.14 -3.82 5.60
CA THR A 105 14.15 -3.29 4.68
C THR A 105 14.67 -1.93 5.18
N ASP A 106 13.77 -1.07 5.63
CA ASP A 106 14.11 0.23 6.18
C ASP A 106 14.91 0.11 7.49
N LEU A 107 14.51 -0.82 8.37
CA LEU A 107 15.26 -1.10 9.59
C LEU A 107 16.64 -1.67 9.30
N GLN A 108 16.77 -2.54 8.29
CA GLN A 108 18.06 -3.07 7.85
C GLN A 108 18.96 -1.95 7.34
N LEU A 109 18.44 -1.05 6.51
CA LEU A 109 19.19 0.12 6.04
C LEU A 109 19.63 1.02 7.22
N ALA A 110 18.80 1.19 8.24
CA ALA A 110 19.19 1.93 9.44
C ALA A 110 20.37 1.27 10.19
N LYS A 111 20.38 -0.07 10.30
CA LYS A 111 21.49 -0.84 10.89
C LYS A 111 22.76 -0.70 10.05
N ASP A 112 22.63 -0.77 8.73
CA ASP A 112 23.75 -0.64 7.81
C ASP A 112 24.37 0.76 7.89
N LEU A 113 23.55 1.82 7.94
CA LEU A 113 24.02 3.20 8.13
C LEU A 113 24.71 3.39 9.50
N ALA A 114 24.18 2.78 10.56
CA ALA A 114 24.78 2.86 11.90
C ALA A 114 26.12 2.12 11.99
N SER A 115 26.31 1.07 11.20
CA SER A 115 27.55 0.29 11.13
C SER A 115 28.52 0.77 10.05
N TYR A 116 28.11 1.74 9.21
CA TYR A 116 28.93 2.30 8.13
C TYR A 116 30.07 3.16 8.68
N LYS A 117 31.31 2.68 8.52
CA LYS A 117 32.53 3.32 9.06
C LYS A 117 33.37 4.08 8.04
N GLU A 118 33.11 3.91 6.75
CA GLU A 118 33.94 4.49 5.67
C GLU A 118 33.84 6.02 5.62
N CYS A 119 32.63 6.57 5.79
CA CYS A 119 32.42 8.01 5.85
C CYS A 119 31.33 8.39 6.86
N ALA A 120 31.77 8.87 8.03
CA ALA A 120 30.88 9.28 9.12
C ALA A 120 29.93 10.42 8.71
N GLU A 121 30.39 11.34 7.86
CA GLU A 121 29.58 12.47 7.40
C GLU A 121 28.43 12.01 6.49
N VAL A 122 28.71 11.10 5.54
CA VAL A 122 27.69 10.51 4.67
C VAL A 122 26.68 9.70 5.49
N SER A 123 27.14 8.89 6.45
CA SER A 123 26.23 8.15 7.35
C SER A 123 25.31 9.11 8.13
N LYS A 124 25.87 10.21 8.67
CA LYS A 124 25.10 11.20 9.45
C LYS A 124 24.06 11.93 8.60
N ILE A 125 24.44 12.41 7.42
CA ILE A 125 23.52 13.11 6.50
C ILE A 125 22.43 12.14 6.02
N THR A 126 22.82 10.95 5.56
CA THR A 126 21.89 9.93 5.08
C THR A 126 20.93 9.50 6.18
N SER A 127 21.41 9.28 7.41
CA SER A 127 20.57 8.95 8.56
C SER A 127 19.58 10.07 8.90
N SER A 128 19.97 11.34 8.74
CA SER A 128 19.08 12.48 8.95
C SER A 128 17.95 12.52 7.92
N VAL A 129 18.28 12.32 6.64
CA VAL A 129 17.29 12.24 5.56
C VAL A 129 16.39 11.02 5.74
N PHE A 130 16.98 9.87 6.07
CA PHE A 130 16.28 8.60 6.23
C PHE A 130 15.24 8.63 7.36
N LYS A 131 15.53 9.30 8.48
CA LYS A 131 14.55 9.53 9.56
C LYS A 131 13.27 10.21 9.06
N ASN A 132 13.38 11.12 8.09
CA ASN A 132 12.21 11.78 7.49
C ASN A 132 11.44 10.85 6.54
N HIS A 133 12.06 9.78 6.03
CA HIS A 133 11.43 8.75 5.21
C HIS A 133 10.68 7.68 6.03
N LEU A 134 10.99 7.54 7.32
CA LEU A 134 10.29 6.67 8.26
C LEU A 134 8.93 7.24 8.74
N TRP A 135 8.41 8.30 8.10
CA TRP A 135 7.15 8.96 8.46
C TRP A 135 5.95 8.01 8.47
N TYR A 136 6.02 6.91 7.70
CA TYR A 136 4.97 5.92 7.61
C TYR A 136 5.07 4.84 8.71
N LEU A 137 6.15 4.77 9.50
CA LEU A 137 6.35 3.77 10.55
C LEU A 137 5.80 4.31 11.89
N HIS A 138 4.62 3.84 12.27
CA HIS A 138 3.90 4.20 13.49
C HIS A 138 3.15 2.98 14.05
N SER A 139 2.59 3.08 15.26
CA SER A 139 1.99 1.94 15.98
C SER A 139 0.93 1.15 15.20
N THR A 140 0.27 1.76 14.20
CA THR A 140 -0.73 1.08 13.37
C THR A 140 -0.16 0.46 12.09
N THR A 141 1.00 0.94 11.60
CA THR A 141 1.65 0.44 10.38
C THR A 141 2.77 -0.54 10.68
N VAL A 142 3.24 -0.63 11.94
CA VAL A 142 4.13 -1.71 12.38
C VAL A 142 3.50 -3.09 12.17
N GLY A 143 2.17 -3.21 12.30
CA GLY A 143 1.45 -4.45 12.02
C GLY A 143 1.58 -4.93 10.57
N LEU A 144 2.00 -4.07 9.64
CA LEU A 144 2.31 -4.50 8.27
C LEU A 144 3.50 -5.47 8.22
N ALA A 145 4.42 -5.38 9.18
CA ALA A 145 5.55 -6.29 9.31
C ALA A 145 5.10 -7.73 9.63
N PHE A 146 3.94 -7.93 10.26
CA PHE A 146 3.42 -9.28 10.52
C PHE A 146 3.08 -10.06 9.25
N PHE A 147 2.84 -9.35 8.16
CA PHE A 147 2.59 -9.93 6.84
C PHE A 147 3.88 -10.11 6.02
N ASP A 148 5.06 -9.78 6.56
CA ASP A 148 6.34 -10.13 5.93
C ASP A 148 6.65 -11.61 6.20
N GLU A 149 6.75 -12.39 5.13
CA GLU A 149 7.09 -13.82 5.21
C GLU A 149 8.55 -14.06 5.61
N GLU A 150 9.41 -13.06 5.48
CA GLU A 150 10.83 -13.15 5.88
C GLU A 150 11.06 -12.83 7.36
N ILE A 151 10.01 -12.43 8.10
CA ILE A 151 10.07 -12.29 9.55
C ILE A 151 9.58 -13.60 10.18
N SER A 152 10.38 -14.17 11.07
CA SER A 152 10.04 -15.40 11.79
C SER A 152 8.81 -15.20 12.68
N VAL A 153 8.11 -16.30 13.03
CA VAL A 153 6.92 -16.22 13.90
C VAL A 153 7.31 -15.72 15.30
N GLU A 154 8.53 -16.01 15.73
CA GLU A 154 9.10 -15.59 17.01
C GLU A 154 9.44 -14.09 17.06
N GLU A 155 9.70 -13.48 15.91
CA GLU A 155 10.00 -12.05 15.77
C GLU A 155 8.76 -11.19 15.46
N LYS A 156 7.61 -11.81 15.17
CA LYS A 156 6.31 -11.15 15.01
C LYS A 156 5.62 -10.99 16.35
#